data_AF-A0A420Y7V2-F1
#
_entry.id   AF-A0A420Y7V2-F1
#
_cell.length_a   1.000
_cell.length_b   1.000
_cell.length_c   1.000
_cell.angle_alpha   90.00
_cell.angle_beta   90.00
_cell.angle_gamma   90.00
#
_symmetry.space_group_name_H-M   'P 1'
#
loop_
_entity.id
_entity.type
_entity.pdbx_description
1 polymer ?
#
loop_
_entity_poly.entity_id
_entity_poly.type
_entity_poly.pdbx_seq_one_letter_code
_entity_poly.pdbx_strand_id
1 'polypeptide(L)' 'MASLSATYTSPTNAPFSVTKSLTVPAVAEVQNEVNRELTARMEEDKARDASAKAGVDDAKEEENYGEEVVEEED' A
#
# COMPACT_ATOMS: atom_id res chain seq x y z
N MET A 1 -17.18 24.77 -0.36
CA MET A 1 -16.00 24.41 -1.18
C MET A 1 -14.77 24.56 -0.31
N ALA A 2 -13.88 23.56 -0.29
CA ALA A 2 -12.65 23.64 0.49
C ALA A 2 -11.62 24.54 -0.22
N SER A 3 -10.79 25.24 0.54
CA SER A 3 -9.73 26.09 -0.01
C SER A 3 -8.53 26.10 0.93
N LEU A 4 -7.34 26.15 0.36
CA LEU A 4 -6.09 26.33 1.10
C LEU A 4 -5.61 27.78 0.92
N SER A 5 -5.32 28.45 2.02
CA SER A 5 -4.79 29.82 2.00
C SER A 5 -3.44 29.86 2.70
N ALA A 6 -2.49 30.58 2.09
CA ALA A 6 -1.19 30.87 2.66
C ALA A 6 -0.95 32.38 2.62
N THR A 7 -0.46 32.94 3.73
CA THR A 7 -0.13 34.36 3.84
C THR A 7 1.37 34.52 4.04
N TYR A 8 1.97 35.37 3.21
CA TYR A 8 3.36 35.75 3.33
C TYR A 8 3.45 37.16 3.92
N THR A 9 4.20 37.29 5.01
CA THR A 9 4.50 38.54 5.70
C THR A 9 6.01 38.73 5.78
N SER A 10 6.49 39.92 5.40
CA SER A 10 7.91 40.30 5.43
C SER A 10 8.09 41.66 6.12
N PRO A 11 9.21 41.92 6.83
CA PRO A 11 9.49 43.22 7.44
C PRO A 11 9.69 44.34 6.41
N THR A 12 10.11 43.98 5.19
CA THR A 12 10.53 44.92 4.14
C THR A 12 9.57 44.97 2.95
N ASN A 13 8.65 44.01 2.80
CA ASN A 13 7.69 43.96 1.70
C ASN A 13 6.26 43.89 2.23
N ALA A 14 5.32 44.45 1.47
CA ALA A 14 3.90 44.39 1.80
C ALA A 14 3.41 42.93 1.84
N PRO A 15 2.57 42.56 2.82
CA PRO A 15 2.06 41.20 2.92
C PRO A 15 1.13 40.87 1.75
N PHE A 16 1.15 39.61 1.35
CA PHE A 16 0.21 39.09 0.36
C PHE A 16 -0.28 37.71 0.75
N SER A 17 -1.48 37.36 0.28
CA SER A 17 -2.09 36.05 0.51
C SER A 17 -2.39 35.38 -0.82
N VAL A 18 -2.18 34.06 -0.87
CA VAL A 18 -2.56 33.21 -1.99
C VAL A 18 -3.61 32.23 -1.51
N THR A 19 -4.76 32.24 -2.16
CA THR A 19 -5.86 31.31 -1.87
C THR A 19 -6.06 30.40 -3.08
N LYS A 20 -6.04 29.08 -2.86
CA LYS A 20 -6.33 28.08 -3.88
C LYS A 20 -7.61 27.34 -3.53
N SER A 21 -8.58 27.41 -4.44
CA SER A 21 -9.81 26.62 -4.36
C SER A 21 -9.50 25.16 -4.63
N LEU A 22 -9.88 24.27 -3.71
CA LEU A 22 -9.81 22.83 -3.91
C LEU A 22 -11.15 22.39 -4.53
N THR A 23 -11.12 22.08 -5.82
CA THR A 23 -12.27 21.55 -6.54
C THR A 23 -12.30 20.03 -6.40
N VAL A 24 -13.49 19.50 -6.06
CA VAL A 24 -13.81 18.07 -5.92
C VAL A 24 -13.22 17.14 -7.02
N PRO A 25 -13.10 17.51 -8.32
CA PRO A 25 -12.43 16.65 -9.31
C PRO A 25 -11.04 16.16 -8.90
N ALA A 26 -10.23 16.99 -8.23
CA ALA A 26 -8.88 16.58 -7.82
C ALA A 26 -8.90 15.46 -6.77
N VAL A 27 -9.91 15.42 -5.89
CA VAL A 27 -10.04 14.35 -4.90
C VAL A 27 -10.53 13.05 -5.55
N ALA A 28 -11.47 13.15 -6.50
CA ALA A 28 -11.97 11.98 -7.22
C ALA A 28 -10.88 11.35 -8.13
N GLU A 29 -10.07 12.18 -8.79
CA GLU A 29 -8.93 11.74 -9.59
C GLU A 29 -7.87 11.05 -8.72
N VAL A 30 -7.47 11.68 -7.61
CA VAL A 30 -6.52 11.08 -6.66
C VAL A 30 -7.08 9.78 -6.06
N GLN A 31 -8.37 9.72 -5.73
CA GLN A 31 -8.98 8.49 -5.23
C GLN A 31 -8.94 7.35 -6.26
N ASN A 32 -9.19 7.67 -7.54
CA ASN A 32 -9.10 6.68 -8.62
C ASN A 32 -7.67 6.20 -8.86
N GLU A 33 -6.70 7.10 -8.78
CA GLU A 33 -5.27 6.78 -8.89
C GLU A 33 -4.81 5.87 -7.73
N VAL A 34 -5.18 6.22 -6.49
CA VAL A 34 -4.90 5.41 -5.30
C VAL A 34 -5.54 4.03 -5.40
N ASN A 35 -6.80 3.95 -5.82
CA ASN A 35 -7.49 2.66 -5.97
C ASN A 35 -6.82 1.78 -7.02
N ARG A 36 -6.41 2.36 -8.15
CA ARG A 36 -5.70 1.63 -9.22
C ARG A 36 -4.36 1.09 -8.73
N GLU A 37 -3.57 1.91 -8.04
CA GLU A 37 -2.25 1.52 -7.54
C GLU A 37 -2.35 0.41 -6.48
N LEU A 38 -3.31 0.51 -5.56
CA LEU A 38 -3.55 -0.52 -4.56
C LEU A 38 -3.95 -1.86 -5.20
N THR A 39 -4.83 -1.84 -6.20
CA THR A 39 -5.21 -3.05 -6.94
C THR A 39 -4.03 -3.67 -7.67
N ALA A 40 -3.21 -2.85 -8.34
CA ALA A 40 -2.03 -3.33 -9.05
C ALA A 40 -1.03 -4.00 -8.11
N ARG A 41 -0.76 -3.40 -6.93
CA ARG A 41 0.14 -3.99 -5.93
C ARG A 41 -0.41 -5.28 -5.33
N MET A 42 -1.72 -5.38 -5.10
CA MET A 42 -2.32 -6.64 -4.63
C MET A 42 -2.21 -7.75 -5.66
N GLU A 43 -2.36 -7.44 -6.95
CA GLU A 43 -2.18 -8.42 -8.03
C GLU A 43 -0.73 -8.86 -8.15
N GLU A 44 0.21 -7.91 -8.05
CA GLU A 44 1.64 -8.20 -8.03
C GLU A 44 2.04 -9.06 -6.83
N ASP A 45 1.60 -8.70 -5.62
CA ASP A 45 1.89 -9.47 -4.40
C ASP A 45 1.27 -10.87 -4.48
N LYS A 46 0.03 -11.00 -4.98
CA LYS A 46 -0.61 -12.30 -5.18
C LYS A 46 0.13 -13.15 -6.22
N ALA A 47 0.62 -12.55 -7.29
CA ALA A 47 1.42 -13.25 -8.30
C ALA A 47 2.79 -13.67 -7.73
N ARG A 48 3.41 -12.82 -6.90
CA ARG A 48 4.66 -13.13 -6.21
C ARG A 48 4.49 -14.25 -5.18
N ASP A 49 3.43 -14.22 -4.38
CA ASP A 49 3.09 -15.29 -3.44
C ASP A 49 2.79 -16.62 -4.15
N ALA A 50 2.06 -16.57 -5.28
CA ALA A 50 1.81 -17.74 -6.10
C ALA A 50 3.11 -18.30 -6.70
N SER A 51 4.04 -17.42 -7.12
CA SER A 51 5.35 -17.84 -7.63
C SER A 51 6.28 -18.37 -6.53
N ALA A 52 6.15 -17.86 -5.30
CA ALA A 52 6.87 -18.36 -4.14
C ALA A 52 6.39 -19.76 -3.73
N LYS A 53 5.07 -20.01 -3.79
CA LYS A 53 4.49 -21.36 -3.59
C LYS A 53 4.81 -22.33 -4.73
N ALA A 54 4.90 -21.88 -5.97
CA ALA A 54 5.22 -22.77 -7.11
C ALA A 54 6.65 -23.35 -7.07
N GLY A 55 7.56 -22.75 -6.28
CA GLY A 55 8.90 -23.29 -6.03
C GLY A 55 8.98 -24.24 -4.84
N VAL A 56 7.90 -24.37 -4.07
CA VAL A 56 7.76 -25.36 -3.00
C VAL A 56 7.16 -26.61 -3.64
N ASP A 57 7.96 -27.66 -3.71
CA ASP A 57 7.49 -28.99 -4.11
C ASP A 57 6.57 -29.50 -3.00
N ASP A 58 5.25 -29.25 -3.11
CA ASP A 58 4.24 -29.63 -2.11
C ASP A 58 4.42 -31.10 -1.66
N ALA A 59 4.89 -31.99 -2.55
CA ALA A 59 5.19 -33.38 -2.23
C ALA A 59 6.36 -33.56 -1.23
N LYS A 60 7.41 -32.72 -1.30
CA LYS A 60 8.50 -32.72 -0.31
C LYS A 60 8.08 -32.14 1.04
N GLU A 61 7.15 -31.18 1.06
CA GLU A 61 6.62 -30.68 2.33
C GLU A 61 5.77 -31.75 3.04
N GLU A 62 4.99 -32.54 2.31
CA GLU A 62 4.23 -33.67 2.89
C GLU A 62 5.15 -34.78 3.45
N GLU A 63 6.28 -35.07 2.80
CA GLU A 63 7.25 -36.06 3.28
C GLU A 63 7.94 -35.66 4.61
N ASN A 64 7.98 -34.37 4.93
CA ASN A 64 8.55 -33.85 6.18
C ASN A 64 7.49 -33.70 7.30
N TYR A 65 6.23 -34.02 7.01
CA TYR A 65 5.13 -34.10 7.98
C TYR A 65 4.87 -35.55 8.45
N GLY A 66 5.86 -36.43 8.30
CA GLY A 66 5.80 -37.81 8.79
C GLY A 66 6.14 -37.89 10.28
N GLU A 67 5.11 -38.06 11.11
CA GLU A 67 5.12 -38.61 12.48
C GLU A 67 6.40 -38.36 13.30
N GLU A 68 6.46 -37.26 14.06
CA GLU A 68 7.39 -37.22 15.18
C GLU A 68 7.01 -38.35 16.13
N VAL A 69 7.78 -39.44 16.09
CA VAL A 69 7.72 -40.49 17.10
C VAL A 69 8.09 -39.83 18.40
N VAL A 70 7.07 -39.48 19.19
CA VAL A 70 7.26 -39.13 20.60
C VAL A 70 7.82 -40.38 21.25
N GLU A 71 9.14 -40.42 21.45
CA GLU A 71 9.74 -41.40 22.33
C GLU A 71 9.20 -41.10 23.73
N GLU A 72 8.23 -41.90 24.19
CA GLU A 72 7.79 -41.89 25.59
C GLU A 72 9.00 -42.34 26.43
N GLU A 73 9.62 -41.39 27.14
CA GLU A 73 10.64 -41.68 28.15
C GLU A 73 9.97 -42.40 29.34
N ASP A 74 10.21 -43.72 29.47
CA ASP A 74 9.95 -44.53 30.67
C ASP A 74 10.83 -44.13 31.87
#